data_AF-A0A7Z8VQB8-F1
#
_entry.id   AF-A0A7Z8VQB8-F1
#
_cell.length_a   1.000
_cell.length_b   1.000
_cell.length_c   1.000
_cell.angle_alpha   90.00
_cell.angle_beta   90.00
_cell.angle_gamma   90.00
#
_symmetry.space_group_name_H-M   'P 1'
#
loop_
_entity.id
_entity.type
_entity.pdbx_description
1 polymer ?
#
loop_
_entity_poly.entity_id
_entity_poly.type
_entity_poly.pdbx_seq_one_letter_code
_entity_poly.pdbx_strand_id
1 'polypeptide(L)'
;MAEKTLLHEKLTTGEEFLGDSNFYQTNIPDCIASNLNPNFQLRPYQFEAFGRFKYYMESYPSRQKNTPTQALYHMATGSGKTLIMAGLMLYLYKQGYRDFLFFVNSTNIINKTRDNFLNAIASKYLF
;
A
#
# COMPACT_ATOMS: atom_id res chain seq x y z
N MET A 1 -30.51 3.15 -9.45
CA MET A 1 -29.08 3.22 -9.83
C MET A 1 -28.52 1.82 -9.65
N ALA A 2 -27.86 1.24 -10.65
CA ALA A 2 -27.22 -0.06 -10.46
C ALA A 2 -26.10 0.06 -9.41
N GLU A 3 -26.04 -0.88 -8.48
CA GLU A 3 -25.00 -0.92 -7.46
C GLU A 3 -23.65 -1.16 -8.12
N LYS A 4 -22.72 -0.21 -7.98
CA LYS A 4 -21.41 -0.30 -8.61
C LYS A 4 -20.49 -1.13 -7.71
N THR A 5 -20.19 -2.36 -8.13
CA THR A 5 -19.24 -3.24 -7.44
C THR A 5 -17.90 -2.54 -7.22
N LEU A 6 -17.43 -2.55 -5.97
CA LEU A 6 -16.19 -1.94 -5.54
C LEU A 6 -14.99 -2.77 -6.02
N LEU A 7 -13.82 -2.13 -6.14
CA LEU A 7 -12.61 -2.81 -6.60
C LEU A 7 -12.23 -3.97 -5.67
N HIS A 8 -12.33 -3.80 -4.36
CA HIS A 8 -11.93 -4.85 -3.42
C HIS A 8 -12.77 -6.12 -3.62
N GLU A 9 -14.07 -5.98 -3.92
CA GLU A 9 -14.99 -7.11 -4.14
C GLU A 9 -14.56 -7.88 -5.37
N LYS A 10 -14.30 -7.17 -6.48
CA LYS A 10 -13.80 -7.78 -7.72
C LYS A 10 -12.49 -8.53 -7.51
N LEU A 11 -11.55 -7.93 -6.76
CA LEU A 11 -10.26 -8.55 -6.47
C LEU A 11 -10.39 -9.76 -5.54
N THR A 12 -11.30 -9.72 -4.56
CA THR A 12 -11.59 -10.84 -3.66
C THR A 12 -12.23 -11.99 -4.43
N THR A 13 -13.26 -11.73 -5.23
CA THR A 13 -13.87 -12.78 -6.07
C THR A 13 -12.87 -13.35 -7.08
N GLY A 14 -11.98 -12.51 -7.62
CA GLY A 14 -10.93 -12.95 -8.54
C GLY A 14 -9.86 -13.84 -7.89
N GLU A 15 -9.64 -13.73 -6.57
CA GLU A 15 -8.62 -14.49 -5.84
C GLU A 15 -8.79 -16.00 -5.98
N GLU A 16 -10.03 -16.49 -5.97
CA GLU A 16 -10.38 -17.91 -6.16
C GLU A 16 -9.83 -18.48 -7.48
N PHE A 17 -9.69 -17.64 -8.51
CA PHE A 17 -9.20 -18.03 -9.83
C PHE A 17 -7.70 -17.77 -10.03
N LEU A 18 -7.06 -17.06 -9.09
CA LEU A 18 -5.62 -16.78 -9.11
C LEU A 18 -4.80 -17.88 -8.42
N GLY A 19 -5.46 -18.90 -7.87
CA GLY A 19 -4.88 -20.18 -7.48
C GLY A 19 -4.86 -20.43 -5.97
N ASP A 20 -4.34 -19.49 -5.18
CA ASP A 20 -4.21 -19.60 -3.73
C ASP A 20 -5.06 -18.51 -3.04
N SER A 21 -5.74 -18.89 -1.94
CA SER A 21 -6.48 -17.94 -1.09
C SER A 21 -5.59 -16.92 -0.39
N ASN A 22 -4.27 -17.10 -0.44
CA ASN A 22 -3.27 -16.14 0.03
C ASN A 22 -2.50 -15.45 -1.10
N PHE A 23 -2.96 -15.54 -2.36
CA PHE A 23 -2.25 -15.02 -3.53
C PHE A 23 -1.75 -13.57 -3.33
N TYR A 24 -2.60 -12.68 -2.80
CA TYR A 24 -2.18 -11.29 -2.58
C TYR A 24 -1.20 -11.15 -1.41
N GLN A 25 -1.30 -11.98 -0.38
CA GLN A 25 -0.39 -11.91 0.77
C GLN A 25 1.02 -12.39 0.43
N THR A 26 1.14 -13.32 -0.53
CA THR A 26 2.43 -13.87 -0.98
C THR A 26 3.04 -13.10 -2.14
N ASN A 27 2.23 -12.39 -2.93
CA ASN A 27 2.68 -11.60 -4.08
C ASN A 27 3.05 -10.15 -3.69
N ILE A 28 3.86 -9.97 -2.65
CA ILE A 28 4.36 -8.65 -2.26
C ILE A 28 5.64 -8.29 -3.03
N PRO A 29 5.88 -7.01 -3.37
CA PRO A 29 7.17 -6.60 -3.93
C PRO A 29 8.31 -6.76 -2.93
N ASP A 30 9.40 -7.45 -3.30
CA ASP A 30 10.58 -7.66 -2.45
C ASP A 30 11.16 -6.36 -1.87
N CYS A 31 11.05 -5.26 -2.61
CA CYS A 31 11.55 -3.95 -2.17
C CYS A 31 10.84 -3.43 -0.92
N ILE A 32 9.62 -3.89 -0.62
CA ILE A 32 8.90 -3.46 0.58
C ILE A 32 9.49 -4.17 1.81
N ALA A 33 9.52 -5.50 1.79
CA ALA A 33 9.99 -6.29 2.93
C ALA A 33 11.48 -6.04 3.26
N SER A 34 12.30 -5.73 2.25
CA SER A 34 13.74 -5.47 2.43
C SER A 34 14.09 -4.05 2.87
N ASN A 35 13.16 -3.09 2.79
CA ASN A 35 13.45 -1.68 3.08
C ASN A 35 12.57 -1.08 4.17
N LEU A 36 11.53 -1.77 4.65
CA LEU A 36 10.82 -1.32 5.84
C LEU A 36 11.59 -1.73 7.10
N ASN A 37 11.52 -0.89 8.13
CA ASN A 37 12.18 -1.14 9.40
C ASN A 37 11.70 -2.49 9.98
N PRO A 38 12.62 -3.45 10.23
CA PRO A 38 12.27 -4.80 10.66
C PRO A 38 11.63 -4.86 12.06
N ASN A 39 11.75 -3.79 12.86
CA ASN A 39 11.06 -3.70 14.15
C ASN A 39 9.54 -3.56 14.00
N PHE A 40 9.04 -3.19 12.81
CA PHE A 40 7.60 -3.13 12.53
C PHE A 40 7.13 -4.42 11.87
N GLN A 41 6.56 -5.31 12.67
CA GLN A 41 5.89 -6.50 12.14
C GLN A 41 4.68 -6.11 11.29
N LEU A 42 4.73 -6.47 10.01
CA LEU A 42 3.62 -6.33 9.10
C LEU A 42 2.50 -7.32 9.46
N ARG A 43 1.27 -6.86 9.36
CA ARG A 43 0.04 -7.64 9.61
C ARG A 43 -0.47 -8.25 8.30
N PRO A 44 -1.24 -9.36 8.34
CA PRO A 44 -1.73 -10.04 7.14
C PRO A 44 -2.40 -9.11 6.12
N TYR A 45 -3.28 -8.20 6.57
CA TYR A 45 -3.94 -7.25 5.66
C TYR A 45 -3.00 -6.21 5.04
N GLN A 46 -1.83 -5.96 5.63
CA GLN A 46 -0.83 -5.06 5.04
C GLN A 46 -0.13 -5.75 3.89
N PHE A 47 0.22 -7.04 4.06
CA PHE A 47 0.70 -7.88 2.95
C PHE A 47 -0.32 -7.93 1.82
N GLU A 48 -1.58 -8.21 2.17
CA GLU A 48 -2.69 -8.24 1.21
C GLU A 48 -2.86 -6.89 0.48
N ALA A 49 -2.78 -5.77 1.20
CA ALA A 49 -2.85 -4.44 0.62
C ALA A 49 -1.73 -4.18 -0.40
N PHE A 50 -0.51 -4.64 -0.13
CA PHE A 50 0.62 -4.53 -1.05
C PHE A 50 0.43 -5.40 -2.30
N GLY A 51 0.07 -6.67 -2.13
CA GLY A 51 -0.11 -7.57 -3.27
C GLY A 51 -1.32 -7.20 -4.13
N ARG A 52 -2.43 -6.77 -3.52
CA ARG A 52 -3.59 -6.23 -4.27
C ARG A 52 -3.19 -5.01 -5.09
N PHE A 53 -2.39 -4.10 -4.53
CA PHE A 53 -1.91 -2.93 -5.25
C PHE A 53 -0.98 -3.32 -6.41
N LYS A 54 0.00 -4.19 -6.16
CA LYS A 54 0.91 -4.73 -7.19
C LYS A 54 0.13 -5.39 -8.33
N TYR A 55 -0.79 -6.30 -8.00
CA TYR A 55 -1.64 -6.98 -8.98
C TYR A 55 -2.48 -5.99 -9.78
N TYR A 56 -3.11 -5.02 -9.12
CA TYR A 56 -3.86 -3.97 -9.81
C TYR A 56 -3.00 -3.20 -10.81
N MET A 57 -1.78 -2.84 -10.41
CA MET A 57 -0.86 -2.09 -11.25
C MET A 57 -0.29 -2.92 -12.41
N GLU A 58 0.03 -4.19 -12.20
CA GLU A 58 0.81 -4.99 -13.16
C GLU A 58 -0.04 -5.91 -14.03
N SER A 59 -1.14 -6.44 -13.50
CA SER A 59 -1.79 -7.62 -14.06
C SER A 59 -3.31 -7.48 -14.22
N TYR A 60 -3.96 -6.55 -13.52
CA TYR A 60 -5.41 -6.42 -13.56
C TYR A 60 -5.91 -6.00 -14.95
N PRO A 61 -6.66 -6.85 -15.67
CA PRO A 61 -6.98 -6.62 -17.08
C PRO A 61 -7.82 -5.36 -17.33
N SER A 62 -8.69 -5.02 -16.37
CA SER A 62 -9.61 -3.88 -16.48
C SER A 62 -9.00 -2.56 -15.97
N ARG A 63 -7.71 -2.53 -15.61
CA ARG A 63 -7.03 -1.28 -15.29
C ARG A 63 -6.85 -0.46 -16.56
N GLN A 64 -7.31 0.79 -16.54
CA GLN A 64 -7.06 1.74 -17.61
C GLN A 64 -5.57 2.06 -17.69
N LYS A 65 -4.98 1.86 -18.87
CA LYS A 65 -3.58 2.22 -19.14
C LYS A 65 -3.47 3.73 -19.36
N ASN A 66 -2.34 4.32 -18.99
CA ASN A 66 -2.04 5.75 -19.16
C ASN A 66 -2.97 6.72 -18.40
N THR A 67 -3.72 6.22 -17.41
CA THR A 67 -4.54 7.06 -16.51
C THR A 67 -3.99 7.00 -15.09
N PRO A 68 -4.03 8.11 -14.32
CA PRO A 68 -3.66 8.09 -12.91
C PRO A 68 -4.49 7.08 -12.12
N THR A 69 -3.83 6.21 -11.37
CA THR A 69 -4.49 5.28 -10.45
C THR A 69 -4.93 6.03 -9.20
N GLN A 70 -6.21 5.91 -8.81
CA GLN A 70 -6.72 6.36 -7.53
C GLN A 70 -7.10 5.14 -6.68
N ALA A 71 -6.40 4.97 -5.55
CA ALA A 71 -6.66 3.88 -4.60
C ALA A 71 -7.20 4.45 -3.29
N LEU A 72 -8.26 3.84 -2.76
CA LEU A 72 -8.88 4.22 -1.49
C LEU A 72 -8.73 3.08 -0.48
N TYR A 73 -8.19 3.39 0.68
CA TYR A 73 -8.02 2.46 1.80
C TYR A 73 -8.88 2.90 2.97
N HIS A 74 -9.90 2.12 3.32
CA HIS A 74 -10.72 2.36 4.51
C HIS A 74 -10.05 1.75 5.73
N MET A 75 -9.47 2.59 6.59
CA MET A 75 -8.62 2.15 7.69
C MET A 75 -8.88 2.91 8.98
N ALA A 76 -8.92 2.20 10.11
CA ALA A 76 -9.05 2.79 11.45
C ALA A 76 -7.76 3.50 11.91
N THR A 77 -7.86 4.35 12.93
CA THR A 77 -6.69 4.91 13.62
C THR A 77 -5.93 3.80 14.35
N GLY A 78 -4.59 3.86 14.37
CA GLY A 78 -3.75 2.82 14.99
C GLY A 78 -3.59 1.52 14.17
N SER A 79 -4.22 1.42 12.99
CA SER A 79 -4.13 0.25 12.09
C SER A 79 -2.80 0.16 11.30
N GLY A 80 -1.77 0.94 11.62
CA GLY A 80 -0.52 0.90 10.86
C GLY A 80 -0.62 1.39 9.40
N LYS A 81 -1.62 2.23 9.06
CA LYS A 81 -1.79 2.82 7.71
C LYS A 81 -0.55 3.51 7.15
N THR A 82 0.30 4.07 8.02
CA THR A 82 1.56 4.70 7.61
C THR A 82 2.56 3.70 6.99
N LEU A 83 2.57 2.44 7.44
CA LEU A 83 3.43 1.41 6.86
C LEU A 83 2.95 1.00 5.45
N ILE A 84 1.64 0.96 5.23
CA ILE A 84 1.09 0.75 3.87
C ILE A 84 1.56 1.90 2.97
N MET A 85 1.45 3.15 3.43
CA MET A 85 1.94 4.29 2.65
C MET A 85 3.43 4.18 2.31
N ALA A 86 4.29 3.89 3.29
CA ALA A 86 5.73 3.72 3.05
C ALA A 86 6.04 2.57 2.06
N GLY A 87 5.39 1.41 2.23
CA GLY A 87 5.57 0.28 1.31
C GLY A 87 5.10 0.59 -0.11
N LEU A 88 3.97 1.27 -0.29
CA LEU A 88 3.50 1.70 -1.60
C LEU A 88 4.45 2.71 -2.25
N MET A 89 5.01 3.64 -1.46
CA MET A 89 6.04 4.58 -1.94
C MET A 89 7.30 3.85 -2.40
N LEU A 90 7.79 2.84 -1.65
CA LEU A 90 8.93 2.01 -2.05
C LEU A 90 8.67 1.26 -3.36
N TYR A 91 7.48 0.66 -3.50
CA TYR A 91 7.08 0.01 -4.75
C TYR A 91 7.06 0.98 -5.92
N LEU A 92 6.38 2.12 -5.79
CA LEU A 92 6.32 3.15 -6.83
C LEU A 92 7.71 3.71 -7.15
N TYR A 93 8.56 3.89 -6.14
CA TYR A 93 9.94 4.32 -6.33
C TYR A 93 10.73 3.33 -7.21
N LYS A 94 10.57 2.02 -6.96
CA LYS A 94 11.13 0.98 -7.83
C LYS A 94 10.59 1.04 -9.26
N GLN A 95 9.33 1.46 -9.45
CA GLN A 95 8.71 1.67 -10.77
C GLN A 95 9.11 3.00 -11.44
N GLY A 96 10.00 3.80 -10.84
CA GLY A 96 10.50 5.05 -11.45
C GLY A 96 9.84 6.33 -10.95
N TYR A 97 8.85 6.26 -10.05
CA TYR A 97 8.26 7.45 -9.44
C TYR A 97 9.25 8.09 -8.44
N ARG A 98 9.29 9.42 -8.36
CA ARG A 98 10.27 10.16 -7.53
C ARG A 98 9.60 11.18 -6.62
N ASP A 99 8.58 11.86 -7.12
CA ASP A 99 7.91 12.93 -6.40
C ASP A 99 6.67 12.41 -5.68
N PHE A 100 6.65 12.55 -4.35
CA PHE A 100 5.54 12.13 -3.50
C PHE A 100 4.99 13.32 -2.72
N LEU A 101 3.72 13.63 -2.96
CA LEU A 101 3.00 14.71 -2.29
C LEU A 101 2.08 14.11 -1.22
N PHE A 102 2.16 14.61 0.01
CA PHE A 102 1.38 14.13 1.13
C PHE A 102 0.59 15.27 1.78
N PHE A 103 -0.72 15.10 1.88
CA PHE A 103 -1.65 16.10 2.41
C PHE A 103 -2.36 15.58 3.66
N VAL A 104 -2.46 16.41 4.69
CA VAL A 104 -3.19 16.12 5.94
C VAL A 104 -3.84 17.39 6.48
N ASN A 105 -4.86 17.23 7.32
CA ASN A 105 -5.63 18.34 7.88
C ASN A 105 -5.04 18.92 9.19
N SER A 106 -3.87 18.46 9.64
CA SER A 106 -3.29 18.88 10.92
C SER A 106 -1.76 18.90 10.91
N THR A 107 -1.20 19.98 11.45
CA THR A 107 0.24 20.17 11.68
C THR A 107 0.84 19.05 12.54
N ASN A 108 0.09 18.52 13.50
CA ASN A 108 0.56 17.42 14.35
C ASN A 108 0.75 16.12 13.55
N ILE A 109 -0.11 15.87 12.57
CA ILE A 109 -0.02 14.66 11.74
C ILE A 109 1.15 14.80 10.77
N ILE A 110 1.30 15.94 10.09
CA ILE A 110 2.41 16.14 9.14
C ILE A 110 3.77 16.06 9.83
N ASN A 111 3.93 16.64 11.02
CA ASN A 111 5.20 16.60 11.76
C ASN A 111 5.55 15.17 12.19
N LYS A 112 4.58 14.40 12.72
CA LYS A 112 4.80 12.99 13.09
C LYS A 112 5.14 12.13 11.87
N THR A 113 4.44 12.33 10.75
CA THR A 113 4.77 11.60 9.52
C THR A 113 6.16 11.97 9.02
N ARG A 114 6.52 13.26 9.02
CA ARG A 114 7.86 13.72 8.60
C ARG A 114 8.97 13.07 9.45
N ASP A 115 8.78 13.04 10.76
CA ASP A 115 9.73 12.39 11.69
C ASP A 115 9.87 10.89 11.37
N ASN A 116 8.76 10.17 11.24
CA ASN A 116 8.76 8.75 10.89
C ASN A 116 9.45 8.45 9.54
N PHE A 117 9.36 9.35 8.55
CA PHE A 117 9.94 9.12 7.22
C PHE A 117 11.39 9.55 7.07
N LEU A 118 11.86 10.54 7.85
CA LEU A 118 13.13 11.22 7.58
C LEU A 118 14.13 11.13 8.74
N ASN A 119 13.68 10.80 9.95
CA ASN A 119 14.54 10.83 11.13
C ASN A 119 15.05 9.42 11.49
N ALA A 120 16.23 9.06 10.98
CA ALA A 120 16.83 7.73 11.18
C ALA A 120 17.11 7.34 12.64
N ILE A 121 17.18 8.30 13.57
CA ILE A 121 17.37 8.04 15.00
C ILE A 121 16.06 7.88 15.78
N ALA A 122 14.91 8.20 15.16
CA ALA A 122 13.61 8.07 15.81
C ALA A 122 13.20 6.60 15.94
N SER A 123 12.61 6.23 17.08
CA SER A 123 12.08 4.88 17.30
C SER A 123 10.94 4.50 16.33
N LYS A 124 10.36 5.50 15.65
CA LYS A 124 9.30 5.34 14.65
C LYS A 124 9.78 5.51 13.20
N TYR A 125 11.10 5.53 12.97
CA TYR A 125 11.68 5.61 11.63
C TYR A 125 11.28 4.38 10.78
N LEU A 126 10.71 4.60 9.60
CA LEU A 126 10.02 3.56 8.83
C LEU A 126 10.91 2.66 7.99
N PHE A 127 12.19 2.97 7.84
CA PHE A 127 13.12 2.27 6.95
C PHE A 127 14.29 1.64 7.73
#